data_AF-A0AAW0K9Y7-F1
#
_entry.id   AF-A0AAW0K9Y7-F1
#
_cell.length_a   1.000
_cell.length_b   1.000
_cell.length_c   1.000
_cell.angle_alpha   90.00
_cell.angle_beta   90.00
_cell.angle_gamma   90.00
#
_symmetry.space_group_name_H-M   'P 1'
#
loop_
_entity.id
_entity.type
_entity.pdbx_description
1 polymer ?
#
loop_
_entity_poly.entity_id
_entity_poly.type
_entity_poly.pdbx_seq_one_letter_code
_entity_poly.pdbx_strand_id
1 'polypeptide(L)'
;TFWTQQILSLIYFEGHRNNTEYIQTTERSIFFEYNARNVDYAKMPSPRIFSSHLPYYLVPKVLASNWFDHIRGWYEHRHDFNIMFLSYEDMK
;
A
#
# COMPACT_ATOMS: atom_id res chain seq x y z
N THR A 1 -6.39 7.16 4.23
CA THR A 1 -5.35 6.37 4.92
C THR A 1 -5.98 5.19 5.66
N PHE A 2 -6.78 5.34 6.72
CA PHE A 2 -7.43 4.17 7.34
C PHE A 2 -8.53 3.51 6.50
N TRP A 3 -9.46 4.30 5.95
CA TRP A 3 -10.57 3.75 5.16
C TRP A 3 -10.08 3.03 3.88
N THR A 4 -9.12 3.64 3.18
CA THR A 4 -8.43 3.03 2.04
C THR A 4 -7.71 1.72 2.40
N GLN A 5 -7.08 1.65 3.57
CA GLN A 5 -6.46 0.40 4.05
C GLN A 5 -7.48 -0.69 4.29
N GLN A 6 -8.67 -0.36 4.82
CA GLN A 6 -9.75 -1.33 5.01
C GLN A 6 -10.26 -1.87 3.69
N ILE A 7 -10.49 -0.99 2.70
CA ILE A 7 -10.93 -1.42 1.36
C ILE A 7 -9.91 -2.36 0.74
N LEU A 8 -8.64 -1.97 0.69
CA LEU A 8 -7.59 -2.82 0.12
C LEU A 8 -7.48 -4.14 0.88
N SER A 9 -7.63 -4.13 2.20
CA SER A 9 -7.63 -5.36 3.01
C SER A 9 -8.81 -6.27 2.67
N LEU A 10 -10.01 -5.73 2.43
CA LEU A 10 -11.19 -6.50 2.04
C LEU A 10 -11.12 -7.06 0.62
N ILE A 11 -10.42 -6.36 -0.28
CA ILE A 11 -10.19 -6.83 -1.65
C ILE A 11 -9.21 -8.00 -1.64
N TYR A 12 -8.12 -7.88 -0.88
CA TYR A 12 -7.00 -8.82 -0.97
C TYR A 12 -7.11 -10.04 -0.04
N PHE A 13 -7.59 -9.84 1.19
CA PHE A 13 -7.62 -10.91 2.20
C PHE A 13 -9.03 -11.52 2.30
N GLU A 14 -9.22 -12.70 1.70
CA GLU A 14 -10.48 -13.43 1.75
C GLU A 14 -10.93 -13.73 3.19
N GLY A 15 -9.98 -14.04 4.08
CA GLY A 15 -10.29 -14.30 5.49
C GLY A 15 -10.86 -13.07 6.21
N HIS A 16 -10.34 -11.88 5.90
CA HIS A 16 -10.89 -10.61 6.40
C HIS A 16 -12.29 -10.35 5.85
N ARG A 17 -12.46 -10.56 4.54
CA ARG A 17 -13.74 -10.38 3.85
C ARG A 17 -14.83 -11.31 4.38
N ASN A 18 -14.48 -12.57 4.66
CA ASN A 18 -15.39 -13.59 5.17
C ASN A 18 -15.49 -13.60 6.70
N ASN A 19 -14.77 -12.71 7.39
CA ASN A 19 -14.70 -12.65 8.85
C ASN A 19 -14.29 -13.99 9.51
N THR A 20 -13.42 -14.75 8.85
CA THR A 20 -12.92 -16.06 9.31
C THR A 20 -11.55 -15.97 9.99
N GLU A 21 -10.89 -14.82 9.92
CA GLU A 21 -9.58 -14.58 10.52
C GLU A 21 -9.62 -13.35 11.45
N TYR A 22 -9.00 -13.45 12.62
CA TYR A 22 -8.89 -12.35 13.57
C TYR A 22 -7.48 -11.76 13.54
N ILE A 23 -7.14 -11.13 12.42
CA ILE A 23 -5.87 -10.42 12.23
C ILE A 23 -6.14 -8.92 12.33
N GLN A 24 -5.27 -8.18 13.00
CA GLN A 24 -5.42 -6.72 13.08
C GLN A 24 -5.08 -6.06 11.73
N THR A 25 -5.74 -4.94 11.44
CA THR A 25 -5.47 -4.14 10.23
C THR A 25 -4.00 -3.74 10.11
N THR A 26 -3.35 -3.44 11.24
CA THR A 26 -1.93 -3.06 11.32
C THR A 26 -0.97 -4.18 10.92
N GLU A 27 -1.45 -5.42 10.86
CA GLU A 27 -0.69 -6.59 10.39
C GLU A 27 -0.92 -6.86 8.91
N ARG A 28 -2.09 -6.47 8.38
CA ARG A 28 -2.46 -6.60 6.97
C ARG A 28 -1.91 -5.46 6.11
N SER A 29 -1.98 -4.25 6.63
CA SER A 29 -1.51 -3.02 5.98
C SER A 29 -0.67 -2.22 6.96
N ILE A 30 0.61 -2.08 6.65
CA ILE A 30 1.58 -1.51 7.58
C ILE A 30 1.84 -0.05 7.21
N PHE A 31 1.87 0.82 8.23
CA PHE A 31 2.42 2.16 8.07
C PHE A 31 3.94 2.08 8.07
N PHE A 32 4.56 2.48 6.97
CA PHE A 32 5.99 2.31 6.73
C PHE A 32 6.84 2.98 7.82
N GLU A 33 6.44 4.18 8.25
CA GLU A 33 7.06 4.95 9.33
C GLU A 33 6.91 4.32 10.73
N TYR A 34 5.93 3.44 10.93
CA TYR A 34 5.62 2.85 12.23
C TYR A 34 5.86 1.34 12.22
N ASN A 35 7.14 0.93 12.28
CA ASN A 35 7.48 -0.47 12.47
C ASN A 35 7.38 -0.89 13.95
N ALA A 36 6.17 -0.86 14.50
CA ALA A 36 5.93 -1.12 15.93
C ALA A 36 6.35 -2.54 16.38
N ARG A 37 6.44 -3.49 15.45
CA ARG A 37 6.79 -4.90 15.72
C ARG A 37 8.15 -5.33 15.20
N ASN A 38 8.98 -4.39 14.74
CA ASN A 38 10.30 -4.65 14.14
C ASN A 38 10.27 -5.76 13.06
N VAL A 39 9.22 -5.73 12.23
CA VAL A 39 8.98 -6.72 11.17
C VAL A 39 10.02 -6.55 10.06
N ASP A 40 10.59 -7.66 9.61
CA ASP A 40 11.42 -7.70 8.41
C ASP A 40 10.52 -7.73 7.16
N TYR A 41 10.33 -6.57 6.54
CA TYR A 41 9.48 -6.40 5.36
C TYR A 41 9.92 -7.26 4.16
N ALA A 42 11.20 -7.63 4.08
CA ALA A 42 11.72 -8.46 2.99
C ALA A 42 11.24 -9.92 3.10
N LYS A 43 10.95 -10.38 4.32
CA LYS A 43 10.45 -11.74 4.60
C LYS A 43 8.93 -11.86 4.58
N MET A 44 8.20 -10.74 4.49
CA MET A 44 6.75 -10.80 4.37
C MET A 44 6.32 -11.44 3.04
N PRO A 45 5.33 -12.35 3.05
CA PRO A 45 4.81 -12.95 1.83
C PRO A 45 4.18 -11.87 0.94
N SER A 46 4.31 -12.04 -0.36
CA SER A 46 3.63 -11.17 -1.32
C SER A 46 2.17 -11.57 -1.47
N PRO A 47 1.29 -10.60 -1.74
CA PRO A 47 1.51 -9.17 -1.86
C PRO A 47 1.43 -8.45 -0.52
N ARG A 48 2.14 -7.32 -0.45
CA ARG A 48 2.32 -6.52 0.75
C ARG A 48 1.63 -5.18 0.56
N ILE A 49 0.78 -4.79 1.51
CA ILE A 49 0.12 -3.50 1.50
C ILE A 49 0.90 -2.57 2.45
N PHE A 50 1.47 -1.51 1.87
CA PHE A 50 2.14 -0.45 2.63
C PHE A 50 1.36 0.85 2.50
N SER A 51 1.38 1.64 3.57
CA SER A 51 0.91 3.02 3.56
C SER A 51 1.98 3.89 4.20
N SER A 52 2.07 5.15 3.78
CA SER A 52 2.99 6.08 4.42
C SER A 52 2.46 7.49 4.40
N HIS A 53 2.75 8.23 5.47
CA HIS A 53 2.61 9.68 5.53
C HIS A 53 3.96 10.40 5.39
N LEU A 54 5.04 9.65 5.13
CA LEU A 54 6.34 10.25 4.93
C LEU A 54 6.28 11.19 3.72
N PRO A 55 6.78 12.43 3.85
CA PRO A 55 7.00 13.26 2.70
C PRO A 55 8.02 12.58 1.79
N TYR A 56 7.88 12.79 0.48
CA TYR A 56 8.63 12.10 -0.57
C TYR A 56 10.13 11.92 -0.24
N TYR A 57 10.81 12.98 0.19
CA TYR A 57 12.26 12.97 0.40
C TYR A 57 12.71 12.09 1.58
N LEU A 58 11.78 11.61 2.42
CA LEU A 58 12.04 10.69 3.54
C LEU A 58 11.63 9.25 3.24
N VAL A 59 10.88 9.00 2.17
CA VAL A 59 10.59 7.62 1.74
C VAL A 59 11.92 7.00 1.32
N PRO A 60 12.34 5.86 1.89
CA PRO A 60 13.60 5.27 1.54
C PRO A 60 13.64 4.99 0.05
N LYS A 61 14.74 5.39 -0.57
CA LYS A 61 15.00 5.18 -2.00
C LYS A 61 15.21 3.70 -2.25
N VAL A 62 14.14 2.94 -2.30
CA VAL A 62 14.17 1.53 -2.72
C VAL A 62 13.99 1.53 -4.24
N LEU A 63 15.11 1.38 -4.94
CA LEU A 63 15.22 0.86 -6.32
C LEU A 63 14.72 1.65 -7.54
N ALA A 64 14.32 2.94 -7.51
CA ALA A 64 14.34 3.79 -8.73
C ALA A 64 14.11 5.29 -8.47
N SER A 65 15.11 6.10 -8.80
CA SER A 65 15.07 7.50 -9.29
C SER A 65 14.18 8.56 -8.60
N ASN A 66 14.21 9.78 -9.12
CA ASN A 66 13.39 10.92 -8.69
C ASN A 66 11.90 10.51 -8.66
N TRP A 67 11.13 10.93 -7.64
CA TRP A 67 9.69 10.72 -7.56
C TRP A 67 8.94 11.11 -8.82
N PHE A 68 9.34 12.21 -9.46
CA PHE A 68 8.73 12.60 -10.72
C PHE A 68 8.91 11.48 -11.75
N ASP A 69 10.10 10.89 -11.85
CA ASP A 69 10.34 9.77 -12.78
C ASP A 69 9.61 8.50 -12.34
N HIS A 70 9.51 8.25 -11.03
CA HIS A 70 8.75 7.13 -10.49
C HIS A 70 7.26 7.22 -10.85
N ILE A 71 6.59 8.33 -10.50
CA ILE A 71 5.19 8.55 -10.85
C ILE A 71 4.99 8.68 -12.35
N ARG A 72 5.87 9.39 -13.06
CA ARG A 72 5.75 9.59 -14.51
C ARG A 72 5.70 8.23 -15.21
N GLY A 73 6.57 7.29 -14.84
CA GLY A 73 6.53 5.92 -15.39
C GLY A 73 5.18 5.23 -15.18
N TRP A 74 4.66 5.23 -13.96
CA TRP A 74 3.32 4.68 -13.68
C TRP A 74 2.20 5.42 -14.40
N TYR A 75 2.30 6.74 -14.49
CA TYR A 75 1.28 7.60 -15.12
C TYR A 75 1.27 7.47 -16.65
N GLU A 76 2.41 7.22 -17.26
CA GLU A 76 2.51 6.86 -18.68
C GLU A 76 1.77 5.53 -18.96
N HIS A 77 1.82 4.60 -18.01
CA HIS A 77 1.15 3.29 -18.09
C HIS A 77 -0.23 3.29 -17.42
N ARG A 78 -0.83 4.47 -17.19
CA ARG A 78 -2.12 4.59 -16.47
C ARG A 78 -3.31 3.89 -17.14
N HIS A 79 -3.15 3.47 -18.40
CA HIS A 79 -4.17 2.76 -19.17
C HIS A 79 -3.92 1.25 -19.22
N ASP A 80 -2.84 0.76 -18.60
CA ASP A 80 -2.57 -0.66 -18.51
C ASP A 80 -3.51 -1.32 -17.50
N PHE A 81 -3.92 -2.57 -17.79
CA PHE A 81 -4.94 -3.29 -17.02
C PHE A 81 -4.55 -3.53 -15.54
N ASN A 82 -3.28 -3.44 -15.19
CA ASN A 82 -2.73 -3.68 -13.86
C ASN A 82 -2.39 -2.38 -13.10
N ILE A 83 -2.74 -1.20 -13.63
CA ILE A 83 -2.50 0.09 -13.01
C ILE A 83 -3.83 0.83 -12.83
N MET A 84 -4.07 1.32 -11.61
CA MET A 84 -5.30 2.04 -11.27
C MET A 84 -4.94 3.32 -10.52
N PHE A 85 -5.32 4.47 -11.10
CA PHE A 85 -5.26 5.77 -10.44
C PHE A 85 -6.65 6.11 -9.91
N LEU A 86 -6.73 6.41 -8.62
CA LEU A 86 -7.96 6.85 -7.95
C LEU A 86 -7.65 8.15 -7.20
N SER A 87 -8.50 9.17 -7.37
CA SER A 87 -8.52 10.29 -6.44
C SER A 87 -9.41 9.97 -5.25
N TYR A 88 -9.18 10.64 -4.12
CA TYR A 88 -10.03 10.49 -2.95
C TYR A 88 -11.50 10.88 -3.24
N GLU A 89 -11.70 11.91 -4.06
CA GLU A 89 -13.03 12.39 -4.43
C GLU A 89 -13.80 11.37 -5.27
N ASP A 90 -13.12 10.58 -6.12
CA ASP A 90 -13.75 9.52 -6.93
C ASP A 90 -14.19 8.32 -6.08
N MET A 91 -13.65 8.18 -4.88
CA MET A 91 -13.97 7.08 -3.97
C MET A 91 -15.15 7.38 -3.04
N LYS A 92 -15.65 8.61 -3.03
CA LYS A 92 -16.75 9.06 -2.17
C LYS A 92 -18.10 8.82 -2.82
#